data_AF-A0A142YMM0-F1
#
_entry.id   AF-A0A142YMM0-F1
#
_cell.length_a   1.000
_cell.length_b   1.000
_cell.length_c   1.000
_cell.angle_alpha   90.00
_cell.angle_beta   90.00
_cell.angle_gamma   90.00
#
_symmetry.space_group_name_H-M   'P 1'
#
loop_
_entity.id
_entity.type
_entity.pdbx_description
1 polymer ?
#
loop_
_entity_poly.entity_id
_entity_poly.type
_entity_poly.pdbx_seq_one_letter_code
_entity_poly.pdbx_strand_id
1 'polypeptide(L)'
;MPRNSSRTPSYRLHKPSGQAVVTIDGRDIYLGIHGTDASRAAYDRERGRWPAERVAATRLTLMVRLAAAGAPCRAIGGVLGLGRTTVNDMLRALPPETRRELEEIDLATLL
;
A
#
# COMPACT_ATOMS: atom_id res chain seq x y z
N MET A 1 13.22 -7.20 -7.22
CA MET A 1 11.79 -7.57 -7.15
C MET A 1 11.06 -6.55 -6.28
N PRO A 2 9.88 -6.03 -6.67
CA PRO A 2 9.12 -5.14 -5.81
C PRO A 2 8.70 -5.92 -4.56
N ARG A 3 9.13 -5.47 -3.39
CA ARG A 3 8.80 -6.10 -2.10
C ARG A 3 7.31 -5.87 -1.84
N ASN A 4 6.59 -6.94 -1.50
CA ASN A 4 5.18 -6.92 -1.13
C ASN A 4 4.93 -5.80 -0.10
N SER A 5 4.21 -4.75 -0.50
CA SER A 5 3.88 -3.59 0.34
C SER A 5 2.84 -3.89 1.40
N SER A 6 2.38 -5.15 1.49
CA SER A 6 1.39 -5.61 2.48
C SER A 6 2.02 -5.91 3.85
N ARG A 7 3.34 -5.88 3.97
CA ARG A 7 4.02 -6.27 5.21
C ARG A 7 4.02 -5.08 6.17
N THR A 8 3.48 -5.28 7.37
CA THR A 8 3.50 -4.27 8.44
C THR A 8 4.92 -3.69 8.58
N PRO A 9 5.08 -2.36 8.49
CA PRO A 9 6.38 -1.72 8.63
C PRO A 9 7.07 -2.17 9.92
N SER A 10 8.35 -2.50 9.87
CA SER A 10 9.06 -3.00 11.07
C SER A 10 9.49 -1.83 11.95
N TYR A 11 9.15 -1.91 13.24
CA TYR A 11 9.72 -1.10 14.30
C TYR A 11 11.17 -1.55 14.56
N ARG A 12 12.15 -0.68 14.31
CA ARG A 12 13.58 -1.00 14.34
C ARG A 12 14.36 -0.03 15.24
N LEU A 13 15.52 -0.46 15.72
CA LEU A 13 16.48 0.39 16.42
C LEU A 13 17.48 1.01 15.42
N HIS A 14 17.55 2.34 15.37
CA HIS A 14 18.64 3.05 14.73
C HIS A 14 19.84 3.14 15.67
N LYS A 15 20.74 2.14 15.55
CA LYS A 15 21.90 1.93 16.46
C LYS A 15 22.70 3.19 16.79
N PRO A 16 23.08 4.06 15.82
CA PRO A 16 23.89 5.24 16.12
C PRO A 16 23.21 6.23 17.06
N SER A 17 21.88 6.38 16.96
CA SER A 17 21.12 7.38 17.71
C SER A 17 20.41 6.84 18.95
N GLY A 18 20.30 5.52 19.09
CA GLY A 18 19.45 4.88 20.10
C GLY A 18 17.94 5.04 19.87
N GLN A 19 17.52 5.67 18.78
CA GLN A 19 16.12 5.95 18.50
C GLN A 19 15.42 4.80 17.78
N ALA A 20 14.11 4.69 17.99
CA ALA A 20 13.22 3.87 17.19
C ALA A 20 13.01 4.50 15.82
N VAL A 21 13.01 3.66 14.79
CA VAL A 21 12.78 4.05 13.39
C VAL A 21 11.86 3.06 12.71
N VAL A 22 10.96 3.59 11.88
CA VAL A 22 10.15 2.81 10.94
C VAL A 22 10.34 3.36 9.54
N THR A 23 10.41 2.49 8.53
CA THR A 23 10.45 2.93 7.13
C THR A 23 9.07 2.76 6.51
N ILE A 24 8.51 3.87 6.03
CA ILE A 24 7.23 3.88 5.32
C ILE A 24 7.46 4.62 4.01
N ASP A 25 7.09 3.99 2.89
CA ASP A 25 7.26 4.53 1.54
C ASP A 25 8.69 5.04 1.25
N GLY A 26 9.70 4.28 1.70
CA GLY A 26 11.11 4.62 1.50
C GLY A 26 11.63 5.77 2.37
N ARG A 27 10.81 6.32 3.28
CA ARG A 27 11.21 7.35 4.24
C ARG A 27 11.38 6.76 5.63
N ASP A 28 12.46 7.14 6.30
CA ASP A 28 12.72 6.77 7.69
C ASP A 28 12.10 7.80 8.65
N ILE A 29 11.25 7.33 9.55
CA ILE A 29 10.56 8.14 10.56
C ILE A 29 11.11 7.77 11.92
N TYR A 30 11.68 8.75 12.62
CA TYR A 30 12.20 8.60 13.98
C TYR A 30 11.09 8.81 15.01
N LEU A 31 11.00 7.89 15.96
CA LEU A 31 9.86 7.77 16.88
C LEU A 31 10.24 8.11 18.33
N GLY A 32 11.48 8.57 18.57
CA GLY A 32 12.05 8.80 19.90
C GLY A 32 12.89 7.62 20.39
N ILE A 33 13.24 7.61 21.68
CA ILE A 33 14.12 6.58 22.27
C ILE A 33 13.52 5.19 22.11
N HIS A 34 14.28 4.26 21.56
CA HIS A 34 13.81 2.93 21.26
C HIS A 34 13.41 2.15 22.53
N GLY A 35 12.20 1.59 22.50
CA GLY A 35 11.71 0.65 23.51
C GLY A 35 10.88 1.33 24.60
N THR A 36 10.78 2.67 24.56
CA THR A 36 9.91 3.46 25.43
C THR A 36 8.45 3.38 25.00
N ASP A 37 7.53 3.54 25.95
CA ASP A 37 6.09 3.60 25.66
C ASP A 37 5.75 4.74 24.70
N ALA A 38 6.43 5.89 24.84
CA ALA A 38 6.30 7.02 23.92
C ALA A 38 6.64 6.63 22.47
N SER A 39 7.74 5.90 22.26
CA SER A 39 8.13 5.45 20.92
C SER A 39 7.21 4.39 20.32
N ARG A 40 6.63 3.52 21.17
CA ARG A 40 5.62 2.54 20.75
C ARG A 40 4.29 3.20 20.38
N ALA A 41 3.84 4.17 21.17
CA ALA A 41 2.64 4.96 20.85
C ALA A 41 2.82 5.76 19.55
N ALA A 42 4.01 6.34 19.34
CA ALA A 42 4.35 7.01 18.09
C ALA A 42 4.36 6.03 16.91
N TYR A 43 4.91 4.81 17.08
CA TYR A 43 4.84 3.76 16.08
C TYR A 43 3.40 3.39 15.71
N ASP A 44 2.54 3.15 16.70
CA ASP A 44 1.15 2.75 16.43
C ASP A 44 0.35 3.87 15.74
N ARG A 45 0.61 5.13 16.09
CA ARG A 45 0.04 6.29 15.40
C ARG A 45 0.49 6.37 13.94
N GLU A 46 1.79 6.22 13.68
CA GLU A 46 2.29 6.22 12.30
C GLU A 46 1.76 5.01 11.54
N ARG A 47 1.77 3.81 12.12
CA ARG A 47 1.19 2.61 11.52
C ARG A 47 -0.29 2.80 11.18
N GLY A 48 -1.08 3.41 12.05
CA GLY A 48 -2.49 3.70 11.85
C GLY A 48 -2.76 4.78 10.78
N ARG A 49 -1.81 5.68 10.54
CA ARG A 49 -1.88 6.68 9.46
C ARG A 49 -1.77 6.02 8.07
N TRP A 50 -1.18 4.83 7.99
CA TRP A 50 -0.94 4.11 6.74
C TRP A 50 -1.58 2.73 6.75
N PRO A 51 -2.92 2.61 6.75
CA PRO A 51 -3.55 1.31 6.60
C PRO A 51 -3.16 0.76 5.22
N ALA A 52 -2.43 -0.36 5.21
CA ALA A 52 -2.07 -1.08 3.99
C ALA A 52 -3.29 -1.38 3.09
N GLU A 53 -4.47 -1.44 3.72
CA GLU A 53 -5.78 -1.55 3.08
C GLU A 53 -6.10 -0.36 2.15
N ARG A 54 -5.76 0.89 2.51
CA ARG A 54 -5.99 2.07 1.65
C ARG A 54 -5.16 2.00 0.37
N VAL A 55 -3.87 1.68 0.49
CA VAL A 55 -2.99 1.56 -0.69
C VAL A 55 -3.39 0.38 -1.57
N ALA A 56 -3.81 -0.74 -0.97
CA ALA A 56 -4.32 -1.89 -1.70
C ALA A 56 -5.64 -1.57 -2.43
N ALA A 57 -6.57 -0.88 -1.76
CA ALA A 57 -7.85 -0.44 -2.32
C ALA A 57 -7.65 0.54 -3.50
N THR A 58 -6.79 1.55 -3.35
CA THR A 58 -6.49 2.50 -4.44
C THR A 58 -5.86 1.80 -5.64
N ARG A 59 -4.92 0.87 -5.40
CA ARG A 59 -4.27 0.11 -6.47
C ARG A 59 -5.26 -0.78 -7.22
N LEU A 60 -6.14 -1.47 -6.49
CA LEU A 60 -7.18 -2.35 -7.05
C LEU A 60 -8.20 -1.54 -7.85
N THR A 61 -8.64 -0.40 -7.32
CA THR A 61 -9.55 0.55 -7.96
C THR A 61 -8.95 1.07 -9.27
N LEU A 62 -7.72 1.58 -9.25
CA LEU A 62 -7.02 2.05 -10.45
C LEU A 62 -6.84 0.94 -11.49
N MET A 63 -6.50 -0.28 -11.06
CA MET A 63 -6.37 -1.43 -11.95
C MET A 63 -7.68 -1.72 -12.69
N VAL A 64 -8.80 -1.75 -11.96
CA VAL A 64 -10.13 -2.00 -12.52
C VAL A 64 -10.54 -0.88 -13.48
N ARG A 65 -10.41 0.39 -13.07
CA ARG A 65 -10.82 1.53 -13.91
C ARG A 65 -10.01 1.65 -15.20
N LEU A 66 -8.69 1.41 -15.13
CA LEU A 66 -7.86 1.39 -16.33
C LEU A 66 -8.24 0.24 -17.27
N ALA A 67 -8.55 -0.94 -16.72
CA ALA A 67 -9.01 -2.07 -17.53
C ALA A 67 -10.38 -1.79 -18.19
N ALA A 68 -11.32 -1.19 -17.45
CA ALA A 68 -12.62 -0.78 -17.98
C ALA A 68 -12.50 0.29 -19.08
N ALA A 69 -11.51 1.18 -18.97
CA ALA A 69 -11.15 2.15 -20.01
C ALA A 69 -10.42 1.51 -21.23
N GLY A 70 -10.25 0.19 -21.26
CA GLY A 70 -9.64 -0.55 -22.37
C GLY A 70 -8.11 -0.62 -22.32
N ALA A 71 -7.46 -0.22 -21.22
CA ALA A 71 -6.01 -0.31 -21.12
C ALA A 71 -5.54 -1.78 -21.09
N PRO A 72 -4.49 -2.16 -21.83
CA PRO A 72 -3.97 -3.51 -21.79
C PRO A 72 -3.26 -3.80 -20.46
N CYS A 73 -3.34 -5.05 -19.97
CA CYS A 73 -2.76 -5.48 -18.68
C CYS A 73 -1.26 -5.12 -18.53
N ARG A 74 -0.49 -5.09 -19.62
CA ARG A 74 0.91 -4.63 -19.62
C ARG A 74 1.03 -3.16 -19.22
N ALA A 75 0.20 -2.28 -19.78
CA ALA A 75 0.25 -0.85 -19.50
C ALA A 75 -0.18 -0.59 -18.05
N ILE A 76 -1.25 -1.24 -17.60
CA ILE A 76 -1.72 -1.19 -16.22
C ILE A 76 -0.62 -1.65 -15.25
N GLY A 77 0.03 -2.79 -15.55
CA GLY A 77 1.15 -3.28 -14.76
C GLY A 77 2.33 -2.30 -14.69
N GLY A 78 2.63 -1.61 -15.79
CA GLY A 78 3.65 -0.56 -15.83
C GLY A 78 3.36 0.60 -14.87
N VAL A 79 2.12 1.11 -14.87
CA VAL A 79 1.67 2.19 -13.97
C VAL A 79 1.69 1.74 -12.51
N LEU A 80 1.22 0.53 -12.24
CA LEU A 80 1.06 0.04 -10.88
C LEU A 80 2.28 -0.71 -10.34
N GLY A 81 3.36 -0.87 -11.11
CA GLY A 81 4.52 -1.69 -10.71
C GLY A 81 4.19 -3.18 -10.50
N LEU A 82 3.29 -3.74 -11.32
CA LEU A 82 2.90 -5.15 -11.33
C LEU A 82 3.31 -5.86 -12.64
N GLY A 83 3.46 -7.17 -12.59
CA GLY A 83 3.58 -7.99 -13.80
C GLY A 83 2.25 -8.10 -14.54
N ARG A 84 2.27 -8.20 -15.88
CA ARG A 84 1.04 -8.35 -16.69
C ARG A 84 0.19 -9.56 -16.28
N THR A 85 0.84 -10.67 -15.90
CA THR A 85 0.16 -11.91 -15.49
C THR A 85 -0.55 -11.69 -14.17
N THR A 86 0.12 -11.06 -13.20
CA THR A 86 -0.47 -10.68 -11.91
C THR A 86 -1.72 -9.80 -12.11
N VAL A 87 -1.66 -8.79 -12.99
CA VAL A 87 -2.82 -7.95 -13.30
C VAL A 87 -3.96 -8.78 -13.90
N ASN A 88 -3.66 -9.64 -14.87
CA ASN A 88 -4.67 -10.50 -15.49
C ASN A 88 -5.31 -11.47 -14.48
N ASP A 89 -4.51 -12.09 -13.62
CA ASP A 89 -4.99 -13.06 -12.62
C ASP A 89 -5.86 -12.35 -11.57
N MET A 90 -5.44 -11.18 -11.09
CA MET A 90 -6.24 -10.38 -10.17
C MET A 90 -7.56 -9.92 -10.82
N LEU A 91 -7.54 -9.44 -12.06
CA LEU A 91 -8.76 -9.05 -12.79
C LEU A 91 -9.71 -10.22 -13.04
N ARG A 92 -9.19 -11.45 -13.21
CA ARG A 92 -9.99 -12.66 -13.37
C ARG A 92 -10.55 -13.19 -12.05
N ALA A 93 -9.82 -12.99 -10.96
CA ALA A 93 -10.23 -13.41 -9.62
C ALA A 93 -11.27 -12.48 -8.99
N LEU A 94 -11.46 -11.27 -9.53
CA LEU A 94 -12.44 -10.31 -9.02
C LEU A 94 -13.87 -10.70 -9.43
N PRO A 95 -14.80 -10.81 -8.47
CA PRO A 95 -16.21 -10.97 -8.76
C PRO A 95 -16.77 -9.78 -9.57
N PRO A 96 -17.75 -10.00 -10.47
CA PRO A 96 -18.35 -8.92 -11.26
C PRO A 96 -18.93 -7.78 -10.42
N GLU A 97 -19.50 -8.08 -9.26
CA GLU A 97 -20.03 -7.11 -8.30
C GLU A 97 -18.92 -6.22 -7.75
N THR A 98 -17.83 -6.81 -7.28
CA THR A 98 -16.66 -6.07 -6.76
C THR A 98 -16.05 -5.20 -7.86
N ARG A 99 -16.04 -5.66 -9.11
CA ARG A 99 -15.57 -4.86 -10.24
C ARG A 99 -16.40 -3.59 -10.41
N ARG A 100 -17.73 -3.70 -10.40
CA ARG A 100 -18.64 -2.54 -10.53
C ARG A 100 -18.46 -1.55 -9.37
N GLU A 101 -18.41 -2.05 -8.14
CA GLU A 101 -18.17 -1.21 -6.96
C GLU A 101 -16.86 -0.42 -7.07
N LEU A 102 -15.79 -1.06 -7.54
CA LEU A 102 -14.49 -0.42 -7.74
C LEU A 102 -14.47 0.55 -8.93
N GLU A 103 -15.33 0.36 -9.93
CA GLU A 103 -15.47 1.32 -11.05
C GLU A 103 -16.16 2.61 -10.59
N GLU A 104 -17.14 2.48 -9.69
CA GLU A 104 -17.97 3.58 -9.18
C GLU A 104 -17.36 4.30 -7.98
N ILE A 105 -16.41 3.67 -7.27
CA ILE A 105 -15.73 4.28 -6.12
C ILE A 105 -15.09 5.63 -6.50
N ASP A 106 -15.38 6.65 -5.69
CA ASP A 106 -14.68 7.92 -5.77
C ASP A 106 -13.26 7.75 -5.24
N LEU A 107 -12.26 8.00 -6.11
CA LEU A 107 -10.85 7.93 -5.74
C LEU A 107 -10.50 8.92 -4.63
N ALA A 108 -11.21 10.04 -4.50
CA ALA A 108 -11.02 10.99 -3.41
C ALA A 108 -11.43 10.42 -2.05
N THR A 109 -12.28 9.39 -2.02
CA THR A 109 -12.64 8.66 -0.78
C THR A 109 -11.53 7.70 -0.35
N LEU A 110 -10.59 7.39 -1.25
CA LEU A 110 -9.45 6.51 -1.00
C LEU A 110 -8.13 7.26 -0.73
N LEU A 111 -8.09 8.59 -0.91
CA LEU A 111 -6.96 9.48 -0.68
C LEU A 111 -7.09 10.26 0.63
#